data_AF-A0A2V8RG30-F1
#
_entry.id   AF-A0A2V8RG30-F1
#
_cell.length_a   1.000
_cell.length_b   1.000
_cell.length_c   1.000
_cell.angle_alpha   90.00
_cell.angle_beta   90.00
_cell.angle_gamma   90.00
#
_symmetry.space_group_name_H-M   'P 1'
#
loop_
_entity.id
_entity.type
_entity.pdbx_description
1 polymer ?
#
loop_
_entity_poly.entity_id
_entity_poly.type
_entity_poly.pdbx_seq_one_letter_code
_entity_poly.pdbx_strand_id
1 'polypeptide(L)'
;MIHRLIELSLRNRGLVIAVYLGLAAWGYWALLRTPIDAIPDLSDNQVIVFTDWTGRSPQEVEDQVTYPLVTNLQGLPGVRVVRASSAFGFSMINVIFEDNVDLYWARTRVLERLNLVGKQLPEGVVPTLGPDATGVGQIFWYTLESDQMNLRDLRTLQDWFVRYQLNSVQGVAEVASVGGYVQQYQVDVDPNKLRSYSLPLSMVVEAVQHSNNNVGGNVVEQAGQWSVVRGVGLIQSAADVENIVLASPNGIPIYVKNVANVKLGNAFRTGA
;
A
#
# COMPACT_ATOMS: atom_id res chain seq x y z
N MET A 1 17.12 49.62 39.01
CA MET A 1 16.16 49.10 38.00
C MET A 1 15.11 48.20 38.64
N ILE A 2 15.51 47.15 39.38
CA ILE A 2 14.58 46.26 40.11
C ILE A 2 13.69 47.03 41.09
N HIS A 3 14.25 47.97 41.86
CA HIS A 3 13.48 48.80 42.80
C HIS A 3 12.34 49.58 42.10
N ARG A 4 12.58 50.12 40.90
CA ARG A 4 11.56 50.83 40.11
C ARG A 4 10.44 49.90 39.61
N LEU A 5 10.76 48.65 39.26
CA LEU A 5 9.76 47.65 38.85
C LEU A 5 8.87 47.22 40.01
N ILE A 6 9.44 47.07 41.21
CA ILE A 6 8.70 46.75 42.43
C ILE A 6 7.79 47.93 42.80
N GLU A 7 8.33 49.14 42.80
CA GLU A 7 7.57 50.36 43.09
C GLU A 7 6.40 50.56 42.10
N LEU A 8 6.65 50.37 40.79
CA LEU A 8 5.63 50.45 39.74
C LEU A 8 4.53 49.38 39.92
N SER A 9 4.93 48.15 40.29
CA SER A 9 4.01 47.03 40.54
C SER A 9 3.13 47.29 41.77
N LEU A 10 3.71 47.80 42.86
CA LEU A 10 2.99 48.14 44.09
C LEU A 10 2.02 49.30 43.89
N ARG A 11 2.43 50.33 43.13
CA ARG A 11 1.61 51.50 42.82
C ARG A 11 0.41 51.14 41.93
N ASN A 12 0.56 50.15 41.04
CA ASN A 12 -0.46 49.71 40.09
C ASN A 12 -1.06 48.33 40.44
N ARG A 13 -1.24 48.04 41.74
CA ARG A 13 -1.69 46.72 42.25
C ARG A 13 -2.92 46.13 41.51
N GLY A 14 -3.90 46.96 41.15
CA GLY A 14 -5.10 46.50 40.43
C GLY A 14 -4.80 46.03 39.02
N LEU A 15 -3.93 46.74 38.29
CA LEU A 15 -3.49 46.37 36.95
C LEU A 15 -2.65 45.10 37.01
N VAL A 16 -1.76 44.97 37.99
CA VAL A 16 -0.96 43.76 38.20
C VAL A 16 -1.86 42.54 38.43
N ILE A 17 -2.85 42.64 39.32
CA ILE A 17 -3.82 41.55 39.55
C ILE A 17 -4.59 41.21 38.28
N ALA A 18 -5.07 42.21 37.54
CA ALA A 18 -5.79 41.99 36.28
C ALA A 18 -4.93 41.26 35.24
N VAL A 19 -3.64 41.61 35.12
CA VAL A 19 -2.69 40.93 34.24
C VAL A 19 -2.49 39.47 34.68
N TYR A 20 -2.29 39.21 35.97
CA TYR A 20 -2.14 37.84 36.46
C TYR A 20 -3.41 37.00 36.31
N LEU A 21 -4.60 37.59 36.50
CA LEU A 21 -5.87 36.91 36.23
C LEU A 21 -6.02 36.61 34.74
N GLY A 22 -5.62 37.53 33.86
CA GLY A 22 -5.57 37.29 32.41
C GLY A 22 -4.61 36.17 32.03
N LEU A 23 -3.41 36.15 32.62
CA LEU A 23 -2.42 35.08 32.42
C LEU A 23 -2.90 33.74 32.99
N ALA A 24 -3.59 33.73 34.13
CA ALA A 24 -4.16 32.52 34.71
C ALA A 24 -5.29 31.97 33.84
N ALA A 25 -6.18 32.84 33.33
CA ALA A 25 -7.23 32.45 32.40
C ALA A 25 -6.65 31.92 31.07
N TRP A 26 -5.63 32.58 30.52
CA TRP A 26 -4.90 32.10 29.35
C TRP A 26 -4.23 30.76 29.63
N GLY A 27 -3.51 30.63 30.74
CA GLY A 27 -2.82 29.41 31.13
C GLY A 27 -3.79 28.23 31.31
N TYR A 28 -4.95 28.48 31.91
CA TYR A 28 -6.02 27.48 32.02
C TYR A 28 -6.58 27.09 30.65
N TRP A 29 -6.83 28.07 29.78
CA TRP A 29 -7.26 27.80 28.40
C TRP A 29 -6.23 27.01 27.60
N ALA A 30 -4.93 27.31 27.78
CA ALA A 30 -3.84 26.59 27.14
C ALA A 30 -3.73 25.16 27.66
N LEU A 31 -3.85 24.94 28.98
CA LEU A 31 -3.84 23.62 29.59
C LEU A 31 -4.95 22.73 29.04
N LEU A 32 -6.15 23.28 28.84
CA LEU A 32 -7.29 22.54 28.27
C LEU A 32 -7.15 22.22 26.77
N ARG A 33 -6.29 22.95 26.03
CA ARG A 33 -6.13 22.79 24.58
C ARG A 33 -4.81 22.17 24.14
N THR A 34 -3.88 21.96 25.08
CA THR A 34 -2.58 21.36 24.76
C THR A 34 -2.79 19.88 24.48
N PRO A 35 -2.36 19.37 23.30
CA PRO A 35 -2.41 17.94 23.00
C PRO A 35 -1.64 17.15 24.06
N ILE A 36 -2.19 16.00 24.45
CA ILE A 36 -1.56 15.08 25.40
C ILE A 36 -1.25 13.78 24.68
N ASP A 37 -0.10 13.19 25.01
CA ASP A 37 0.28 11.86 24.61
C ASP A 37 0.88 11.13 25.82
N ALA A 38 0.85 9.80 25.80
CA ALA A 38 1.36 8.98 26.90
C ALA A 38 2.88 9.05 27.02
N ILE A 39 3.57 9.16 25.89
CA ILE A 39 5.03 9.24 25.79
C ILE A 39 5.41 10.26 24.69
N PRO A 40 6.59 10.90 24.79
CA PRO A 40 7.12 11.66 23.67
C PRO A 40 7.41 10.73 22.47
N ASP A 41 7.42 11.29 21.27
CA ASP A 41 7.87 10.57 20.09
C ASP A 41 9.37 10.26 20.21
N LEU A 42 9.69 8.96 20.15
CA LEU A 42 11.06 8.41 20.22
C LEU A 42 11.48 7.76 18.90
N SER A 43 10.69 7.92 17.84
CA SER A 43 10.93 7.25 16.58
C SER A 43 12.05 7.91 15.77
N ASP A 44 12.84 7.08 15.09
CA ASP A 44 13.83 7.56 14.11
C ASP A 44 13.10 8.27 12.96
N ASN A 45 13.65 9.40 12.51
CA ASN A 45 13.22 10.04 11.27
C ASN A 45 13.60 9.16 10.07
N GLN A 46 12.64 8.37 9.58
CA GLN A 46 12.90 7.35 8.58
C GLN A 46 11.88 7.36 7.44
N VAL A 47 12.36 6.95 6.26
CA VAL A 47 11.53 6.74 5.09
C VAL A 47 11.66 5.27 4.68
N ILE A 48 10.53 4.57 4.64
CA ILE A 48 10.47 3.19 4.20
C ILE A 48 10.31 3.17 2.68
N VAL A 49 11.11 2.36 2.00
CA VAL A 49 10.93 1.99 0.60
C VAL A 49 10.62 0.51 0.55
N PHE A 50 9.47 0.17 -0.01
CA PHE A 50 9.01 -1.21 -0.16
C PHE A 50 8.95 -1.55 -1.64
N THR A 51 9.41 -2.75 -2.02
CA THR A 51 9.43 -3.18 -3.41
C THR A 51 9.00 -4.63 -3.51
N ASP A 52 7.86 -4.86 -4.16
CA ASP A 52 7.37 -6.20 -4.45
C ASP A 52 8.05 -6.78 -5.71
N TRP A 53 8.55 -8.01 -5.61
CA TRP A 53 9.04 -8.77 -6.75
C TRP A 53 8.78 -10.27 -6.55
N THR A 54 7.51 -10.63 -6.71
CA THR A 54 6.97 -11.94 -6.34
C THR A 54 7.65 -13.12 -7.07
N GLY A 55 7.80 -14.24 -6.38
CA GLY A 55 8.35 -15.48 -6.94
C GLY A 55 9.88 -15.52 -7.04
N ARG A 56 10.60 -14.55 -6.49
CA ARG A 56 12.07 -14.48 -6.50
C ARG A 56 12.68 -14.86 -5.16
N SER A 57 13.83 -15.52 -5.24
CA SER A 57 14.62 -15.88 -4.05
C SER A 57 15.18 -14.64 -3.35
N PRO A 58 15.43 -14.68 -2.02
CA PRO A 58 16.02 -13.57 -1.30
C PRO A 58 17.33 -13.06 -1.91
N GLN A 59 18.15 -13.96 -2.47
CA GLN A 59 19.41 -13.60 -3.12
C GLN A 59 19.18 -12.82 -4.42
N GLU A 60 18.24 -13.25 -5.27
CA GLU A 60 17.89 -12.50 -6.48
C GLU A 60 17.35 -11.11 -6.14
N VAL A 61 16.49 -11.02 -5.12
CA VAL A 61 15.95 -9.73 -4.64
C VAL A 61 17.08 -8.84 -4.13
N GLU A 62 18.03 -9.39 -3.38
CA GLU A 62 19.20 -8.64 -2.92
C GLU A 62 19.99 -8.07 -4.10
N ASP A 63 20.39 -8.93 -5.03
CA ASP A 63 21.31 -8.56 -6.11
C ASP A 63 20.69 -7.60 -7.14
N GLN A 64 19.39 -7.75 -7.45
CA GLN A 64 18.74 -7.00 -8.54
C GLN A 64 17.83 -5.86 -8.07
N VAL A 65 17.42 -5.83 -6.81
CA VAL A 65 16.48 -4.82 -6.29
C VAL A 65 17.09 -4.08 -5.11
N THR A 66 17.37 -4.79 -4.02
CA THR A 66 17.78 -4.16 -2.76
C THR A 66 19.14 -3.47 -2.89
N TYR A 67 20.14 -4.14 -3.44
CA TYR A 67 21.49 -3.60 -3.54
C TYR A 67 21.57 -2.35 -4.44
N PRO A 68 20.98 -2.34 -5.66
CA PRO A 68 20.89 -1.12 -6.46
C PRO A 68 20.16 0.03 -5.76
N LEU A 69 19.09 -0.25 -5.01
CA LEU A 69 18.35 0.77 -4.27
C LEU A 69 19.18 1.33 -3.10
N VAL A 70 19.74 0.46 -2.25
CA VAL A 70 20.52 0.86 -1.07
C VAL A 70 21.73 1.71 -1.46
N THR A 71 22.52 1.27 -2.44
CA THR A 71 23.72 2.00 -2.89
C THR A 71 23.40 3.40 -3.42
N ASN A 72 22.23 3.58 -4.04
CA ASN A 72 21.79 4.88 -4.54
C ASN A 72 21.13 5.75 -3.46
N LEU A 73 20.47 5.16 -2.46
CA LEU A 73 19.82 5.87 -1.36
C LEU A 73 20.81 6.31 -0.28
N GLN A 74 21.89 5.54 -0.06
CA GLN A 74 22.91 5.85 0.93
C GLN A 74 23.63 7.19 0.67
N GLY A 75 23.72 7.61 -0.59
CA GLY A 75 24.33 8.88 -0.99
C GLY A 75 23.42 10.11 -0.86
N LEU A 76 22.22 9.97 -0.33
CA LEU A 76 21.31 11.10 -0.15
C LEU A 76 21.76 12.01 0.99
N PRO A 77 21.68 13.35 0.83
CA PRO A 77 22.05 14.27 1.90
C PRO A 77 21.18 14.06 3.14
N GLY A 78 21.81 14.06 4.32
CA GLY A 78 21.12 13.89 5.60
C GLY A 78 20.78 12.43 5.95
N VAL A 79 21.16 11.45 5.12
CA VAL A 79 21.04 10.03 5.49
C VAL A 79 22.12 9.66 6.49
N ARG A 80 21.68 9.14 7.64
CA ARG A 80 22.55 8.62 8.70
C ARG A 80 22.90 7.16 8.45
N VAL A 81 21.91 6.35 8.13
CA VAL A 81 22.09 4.92 7.84
C VAL A 81 20.95 4.39 6.96
N VAL A 82 21.27 3.44 6.08
CA VAL A 82 20.28 2.68 5.33
C VAL A 82 20.31 1.24 5.84
N ARG A 83 19.15 0.73 6.27
CA ARG A 83 18.98 -0.67 6.65
C ARG A 83 18.08 -1.34 5.64
N ALA A 84 18.42 -2.53 5.20
CA ALA A 84 17.61 -3.24 4.22
C ALA A 84 17.43 -4.71 4.60
N SER A 85 16.33 -5.28 4.14
CA SER A 85 16.00 -6.69 4.28
C SER A 85 15.44 -7.20 2.96
N SER A 86 16.07 -8.25 2.44
CA SER A 86 15.64 -8.97 1.25
C SER A 86 15.00 -10.28 1.67
N ALA A 87 13.75 -10.50 1.27
CA ALA A 87 12.99 -11.70 1.59
C ALA A 87 12.39 -12.30 0.32
N PHE A 88 11.79 -13.48 0.44
CA PHE A 88 11.17 -14.14 -0.70
C PHE A 88 10.02 -13.28 -1.23
N GLY A 89 10.20 -12.75 -2.44
CA GLY A 89 9.19 -11.96 -3.13
C GLY A 89 9.16 -10.46 -2.82
N PHE A 90 10.00 -9.92 -1.92
CA PHE A 90 10.01 -8.49 -1.62
C PHE A 90 11.31 -7.97 -1.02
N SER A 91 11.54 -6.66 -1.18
CA SER A 91 12.60 -5.86 -0.56
C SER A 91 12.00 -4.79 0.35
N MET A 92 12.54 -4.64 1.55
CA MET A 92 12.19 -3.56 2.47
C MET A 92 13.44 -2.78 2.89
N ILE A 93 13.45 -1.48 2.64
CA ILE A 93 14.58 -0.59 2.92
C ILE A 93 14.10 0.53 3.84
N ASN A 94 14.75 0.69 4.98
CA ASN A 94 14.55 1.78 5.92
C ASN A 94 15.70 2.78 5.76
N VAL A 95 15.39 3.95 5.19
CA VAL A 95 16.34 5.06 5.04
C VAL A 95 16.19 5.95 6.25
N ILE A 96 17.18 5.93 7.16
CA ILE A 96 17.15 6.70 8.41
C ILE A 96 17.98 7.97 8.22
N PHE A 97 17.35 9.11 8.49
CA PHE A 97 17.94 10.44 8.38
C PHE A 97 18.46 10.94 9.73
N GLU A 98 19.23 12.03 9.69
CA GLU A 98 19.57 12.81 10.88
C GLU A 98 18.30 13.48 11.48
N ASP A 99 18.26 13.64 12.80
CA ASP A 99 17.07 14.08 13.54
C ASP A 99 16.57 15.48 13.15
N ASN A 100 17.48 16.33 12.63
CA ASN A 100 17.15 17.71 12.24
C ASN A 100 16.61 17.84 10.81
N VAL A 101 16.47 16.73 10.07
CA VAL A 101 15.95 16.72 8.71
C VAL A 101 14.43 16.73 8.74
N ASP A 102 13.79 17.56 7.92
CA ASP A 102 12.33 17.52 7.77
C ASP A 102 11.89 16.22 7.07
N LEU A 103 10.88 15.54 7.62
CA LEU A 103 10.39 14.25 7.12
C LEU A 103 9.86 14.35 5.69
N TYR A 104 9.08 15.38 5.37
CA TYR A 104 8.51 15.53 4.02
C TYR A 104 9.58 15.89 2.98
N TRP A 105 10.60 16.65 3.38
CA TRP A 105 11.78 16.86 2.57
C TRP A 105 12.53 15.55 2.31
N ALA A 106 12.76 14.73 3.34
CA ALA A 106 13.40 13.43 3.22
C ALA A 106 12.62 12.51 2.27
N ARG A 107 11.29 12.40 2.44
CA ARG A 107 10.40 11.63 1.55
C ARG A 107 10.51 12.11 0.09
N THR A 108 10.56 13.42 -0.12
CA THR A 108 10.72 14.00 -1.47
C THR A 108 12.07 13.62 -2.09
N ARG A 109 13.16 13.68 -1.32
CA ARG A 109 14.51 13.30 -1.80
C ARG A 109 14.62 11.82 -2.14
N VAL A 110 14.00 10.96 -1.34
CA VAL A 110 13.89 9.53 -1.63
C VAL A 110 13.11 9.33 -2.93
N LEU A 111 11.95 9.96 -3.08
CA LEU A 111 11.12 9.83 -4.30
C LEU A 111 11.87 10.27 -5.57
N GLU A 112 12.57 11.40 -5.51
CA GLU A 112 13.43 11.86 -6.62
C GLU A 112 14.48 10.80 -7.00
N ARG A 113 15.11 10.15 -6.00
CA ARG A 113 16.10 9.11 -6.24
C ARG A 113 15.49 7.84 -6.79
N LEU A 114 14.34 7.41 -6.28
CA LEU A 114 13.62 6.23 -6.77
C LEU A 114 13.24 6.37 -8.24
N ASN A 115 12.82 7.56 -8.67
CA ASN A 115 12.52 7.83 -10.08
C ASN A 115 13.73 7.68 -11.01
N LEU A 116 14.95 7.95 -10.52
CA LEU A 116 16.17 7.77 -11.29
C LEU A 116 16.61 6.30 -11.36
N VAL A 117 16.54 5.61 -10.21
CA VAL A 117 17.01 4.22 -10.06
C VAL A 117 16.01 3.22 -10.60
N GLY A 118 14.72 3.55 -10.65
CA GLY A 118 13.67 2.66 -11.15
C GLY A 118 13.93 2.11 -12.57
N LYS A 119 14.71 2.83 -13.39
CA LYS A 119 15.13 2.38 -14.73
C LYS A 119 16.15 1.23 -14.72
N GLN A 120 16.82 1.01 -13.60
CA GLN A 120 17.81 -0.05 -13.41
C GLN A 120 17.20 -1.33 -12.82
N LEU A 121 15.95 -1.25 -12.36
CA LEU A 121 15.25 -2.37 -11.77
C LEU A 121 14.69 -3.30 -12.85
N PRO A 122 14.43 -4.58 -12.52
CA PRO A 122 13.80 -5.52 -13.42
C PRO A 122 12.44 -5.02 -13.94
N GLU A 123 12.04 -5.50 -15.13
CA GLU A 123 10.77 -5.11 -15.74
C GLU A 123 9.58 -5.42 -14.81
N GLY A 124 8.69 -4.44 -14.66
CA GLY A 124 7.50 -4.54 -13.81
C GLY A 124 7.75 -4.35 -12.31
N VAL A 125 9.00 -4.17 -11.87
CA VAL A 125 9.33 -3.88 -10.47
C VAL A 125 9.25 -2.39 -10.21
N VAL A 126 8.36 -1.98 -9.30
CA VAL A 126 8.14 -0.57 -8.96
C VAL A 126 8.32 -0.38 -7.45
N PRO A 127 9.37 0.33 -7.01
CA PRO A 127 9.57 0.65 -5.61
C PRO A 127 8.55 1.71 -5.18
N THR A 128 7.95 1.52 -4.01
CA THR A 128 6.96 2.42 -3.43
C THR A 128 7.42 2.96 -2.08
N LEU A 129 6.96 4.16 -1.73
CA LEU A 129 7.16 4.69 -0.38
C LEU A 129 6.19 4.02 0.59
N GLY A 130 6.68 3.65 1.75
CA GLY A 130 5.86 3.24 2.87
C GLY A 130 5.02 4.40 3.44
N PRO A 131 4.13 4.10 4.38
CA PRO A 131 3.26 5.08 5.01
C PRO A 131 4.05 6.20 5.70
N ASP A 132 3.34 7.28 6.02
CA ASP A 132 3.87 8.37 6.84
C ASP A 132 3.75 8.01 8.33
N ALA A 133 4.34 6.87 8.71
CA ALA A 133 4.28 6.31 10.06
C ALA A 133 5.51 5.44 10.35
N THR A 134 5.77 5.22 11.64
CA THR A 134 6.84 4.32 12.13
C THR A 134 6.25 3.13 12.88
N GLY A 135 7.09 2.20 13.35
CA GLY A 135 6.64 1.07 14.17
C GLY A 135 5.93 1.46 15.47
N VAL A 136 6.12 2.69 15.95
CA VAL A 136 5.43 3.25 17.13
C VAL A 136 4.03 3.76 16.76
N GLY A 137 3.73 3.98 15.46
CA GLY A 137 2.44 4.43 14.95
C GLY A 137 1.32 3.40 15.00
N GLN A 138 1.53 2.26 15.67
CA GLN A 138 0.53 1.21 15.85
C GLN A 138 -0.43 1.55 17.01
N ILE A 139 -1.38 2.45 16.74
CA ILE A 139 -2.25 3.01 17.78
C ILE A 139 -3.43 2.11 18.15
N PHE A 140 -4.12 1.55 17.15
CA PHE A 140 -5.37 0.80 17.38
C PHE A 140 -5.36 -0.53 16.64
N TRP A 141 -5.52 -1.60 17.42
CA TRP A 141 -5.60 -2.98 16.93
C TRP A 141 -7.02 -3.50 17.15
N TYR A 142 -7.56 -4.17 16.13
CA TYR A 142 -8.87 -4.80 16.20
C TYR A 142 -8.89 -6.12 15.44
N THR A 143 -9.90 -6.93 15.74
CA THR A 143 -10.22 -8.17 15.01
C THR A 143 -11.60 -8.06 14.40
N LEU A 144 -11.82 -8.73 13.26
CA LEU A 144 -13.14 -8.94 12.69
C LEU A 144 -13.56 -10.38 12.98
N GLU A 145 -14.70 -10.56 13.62
CA GLU A 145 -15.22 -11.85 14.06
C GLU A 145 -16.65 -12.05 13.57
N SER A 146 -16.98 -13.27 13.15
CA SER A 146 -18.31 -13.62 12.67
C SER A 146 -18.52 -15.13 12.74
N ASP A 147 -19.71 -15.54 13.18
CA ASP A 147 -20.13 -16.95 13.14
C ASP A 147 -20.64 -17.38 11.76
N GLN A 148 -20.88 -16.42 10.84
CA GLN A 148 -21.48 -16.66 9.53
C GLN A 148 -20.49 -16.49 8.38
N MET A 149 -19.50 -15.60 8.53
CA MET A 149 -18.50 -15.30 7.51
C MET A 149 -17.22 -16.10 7.75
N ASN A 150 -16.65 -16.64 6.67
CA ASN A 150 -15.34 -17.28 6.76
C ASN A 150 -14.20 -16.22 6.73
N LEU A 151 -12.96 -16.66 6.97
CA LEU A 151 -11.78 -15.78 7.00
C LEU A 151 -11.48 -15.06 5.67
N ARG A 152 -11.97 -15.57 4.54
CA ARG A 152 -11.83 -14.92 3.23
C ARG A 152 -12.86 -13.79 3.07
N ASP A 153 -14.09 -14.03 3.49
CA ASP A 153 -15.15 -13.02 3.48
C ASP A 153 -14.80 -11.87 4.43
N LEU A 154 -14.31 -12.19 5.63
CA LEU A 154 -13.84 -11.19 6.60
C LEU A 154 -12.64 -10.40 6.07
N ARG A 155 -11.69 -11.06 5.39
CA ARG A 155 -10.56 -10.37 4.74
C ARG A 155 -11.04 -9.43 3.62
N THR A 156 -12.04 -9.85 2.87
CA THR A 156 -12.64 -9.03 1.80
C THR A 156 -13.35 -7.82 2.39
N LEU A 157 -14.12 -8.01 3.46
CA LEU A 157 -14.77 -6.93 4.21
C LEU A 157 -13.73 -5.94 4.77
N GLN A 158 -12.63 -6.45 5.33
CA GLN A 158 -11.52 -5.63 5.81
C GLN A 158 -10.93 -4.76 4.69
N ASP A 159 -10.50 -5.38 3.59
CA ASP A 159 -9.72 -4.70 2.54
C ASP A 159 -10.56 -3.72 1.72
N TRP A 160 -11.85 -4.01 1.53
CA TRP A 160 -12.74 -3.28 0.63
C TRP A 160 -13.81 -2.43 1.32
N PHE A 161 -13.99 -2.59 2.63
CA PHE A 161 -14.91 -1.76 3.40
C PHE A 161 -14.18 -1.13 4.59
N VAL A 162 -13.87 -1.90 5.65
CA VAL A 162 -13.39 -1.32 6.93
C VAL A 162 -12.15 -0.43 6.75
N ARG A 163 -11.17 -0.88 5.96
CA ARG A 163 -9.93 -0.14 5.71
C ARG A 163 -10.16 1.27 5.15
N TYR A 164 -11.09 1.44 4.20
CA TYR A 164 -11.35 2.76 3.61
C TYR A 164 -12.01 3.72 4.60
N GLN A 165 -12.85 3.20 5.48
CA GLN A 165 -13.59 3.98 6.47
C GLN A 165 -12.62 4.51 7.52
N LEU A 166 -11.71 3.65 7.98
CA LEU A 166 -10.70 4.03 8.97
C LEU A 166 -9.62 4.95 8.36
N ASN A 167 -9.19 4.72 7.12
CA ASN A 167 -8.26 5.61 6.41
C ASN A 167 -8.82 7.03 6.19
N SER A 168 -10.16 7.20 6.24
CA SER A 168 -10.78 8.52 6.11
C SER A 168 -10.70 9.37 7.38
N VAL A 169 -10.29 8.79 8.51
CA VAL A 169 -10.18 9.48 9.80
C VAL A 169 -8.93 10.36 9.80
N GLN A 170 -9.10 11.63 10.23
CA GLN A 170 -7.99 12.58 10.31
C GLN A 170 -6.89 12.08 11.25
N GLY A 171 -5.64 12.13 10.78
CA GLY A 171 -4.46 11.68 11.52
C GLY A 171 -4.09 10.21 11.30
N VAL A 172 -4.90 9.45 10.56
CA VAL A 172 -4.58 8.07 10.18
C VAL A 172 -3.73 8.08 8.91
N ALA A 173 -2.49 7.60 9.00
CA ALA A 173 -1.58 7.46 7.86
C ALA A 173 -1.88 6.21 7.03
N GLU A 174 -2.17 5.08 7.69
CA GLU A 174 -2.50 3.81 7.04
C GLU A 174 -3.29 2.89 7.99
N VAL A 175 -4.16 2.08 7.39
CA VAL A 175 -4.84 0.95 8.02
C VAL A 175 -4.39 -0.33 7.31
N ALA A 176 -3.46 -1.04 7.94
CA ALA A 176 -2.88 -2.27 7.41
C ALA A 176 -3.74 -3.49 7.79
N SER A 177 -3.84 -4.45 6.87
CA SER A 177 -4.59 -5.69 7.06
C SER A 177 -3.66 -6.84 7.44
N VAL A 178 -3.86 -7.43 8.63
CA VAL A 178 -3.07 -8.57 9.12
C VAL A 178 -3.92 -9.83 9.14
N GLY A 179 -3.40 -10.93 8.60
CA GLY A 179 -4.09 -12.22 8.55
C GLY A 179 -5.23 -12.30 7.53
N GLY A 180 -6.12 -13.27 7.70
CA GLY A 180 -7.20 -13.58 6.74
C GLY A 180 -6.70 -14.21 5.43
N TYR A 181 -7.63 -14.46 4.50
CA TYR A 181 -7.29 -15.05 3.19
C TYR A 181 -7.72 -14.13 2.05
N VAL A 182 -6.77 -13.69 1.23
CA VAL A 182 -7.09 -12.94 0.00
C VAL A 182 -7.67 -13.91 -1.01
N GLN A 183 -8.82 -13.56 -1.56
CA GLN A 183 -9.49 -14.34 -2.59
C GLN A 183 -8.67 -14.35 -3.89
N GLN A 184 -8.46 -15.54 -4.47
CA GLN A 184 -7.76 -15.69 -5.75
C GLN A 184 -8.45 -16.73 -6.64
N TYR A 185 -8.70 -16.39 -7.90
CA TYR A 185 -9.07 -17.37 -8.92
C TYR A 185 -7.83 -18.17 -9.32
N GLN A 186 -7.86 -19.47 -9.10
CA GLN A 186 -6.75 -20.39 -9.38
C GLN A 186 -7.09 -21.26 -10.58
N VAL A 187 -6.19 -21.29 -11.56
CA VAL A 187 -6.27 -22.14 -12.75
C VAL A 187 -5.26 -23.27 -12.60
N ASP A 188 -5.71 -24.40 -12.07
CA ASP A 188 -4.87 -25.58 -11.84
C ASP A 188 -4.75 -26.37 -13.15
N VAL A 189 -3.69 -26.12 -13.90
CA VAL A 189 -3.46 -26.73 -15.22
C VAL A 189 -2.98 -28.18 -15.10
N ASP A 190 -3.57 -29.09 -15.87
CA ASP A 190 -3.16 -30.50 -15.95
C ASP A 190 -2.14 -30.71 -17.09
N PRO A 191 -0.87 -31.02 -16.78
CA PRO A 191 0.16 -31.22 -17.80
C PRO A 191 -0.12 -32.38 -18.76
N ASN A 192 -0.89 -33.39 -18.34
CA ASN A 192 -1.25 -34.51 -19.21
C ASN A 192 -2.29 -34.09 -20.24
N LYS A 193 -3.29 -33.29 -19.83
CA LYS A 193 -4.30 -32.76 -20.75
C LYS A 193 -3.69 -31.77 -21.74
N LEU A 194 -2.80 -30.88 -21.28
CA LEU A 194 -2.05 -30.02 -22.19
C LEU A 194 -1.32 -30.82 -23.28
N ARG A 195 -0.65 -31.90 -22.89
CA ARG A 195 0.03 -32.80 -23.84
C ARG A 195 -0.95 -33.48 -24.80
N SER A 196 -2.10 -33.97 -24.34
CA SER A 196 -3.09 -34.62 -25.23
C SER A 196 -3.67 -33.65 -26.27
N TYR A 197 -3.79 -32.37 -25.93
CA TYR A 197 -4.23 -31.32 -26.85
C TYR A 197 -3.08 -30.65 -27.61
N SER A 198 -1.82 -31.03 -27.37
CA SER A 198 -0.62 -30.41 -27.94
C SER A 198 -0.54 -28.89 -27.70
N LEU A 199 -0.99 -28.44 -26.52
CA LEU A 199 -0.99 -27.02 -26.14
C LEU A 199 0.15 -26.72 -25.15
N PRO A 200 0.96 -25.66 -25.38
CA PRO A 200 1.95 -25.22 -24.41
C PRO A 200 1.26 -24.49 -23.24
N LEU A 201 1.90 -24.50 -22.05
CA LEU A 201 1.40 -23.77 -20.88
C LEU A 201 1.29 -22.25 -21.16
N SER A 202 2.20 -21.69 -21.95
CA SER A 202 2.19 -20.27 -22.33
C SER A 202 0.87 -19.86 -22.98
N MET A 203 0.26 -20.73 -23.79
CA MET A 203 -1.02 -20.45 -24.44
C MET A 203 -2.15 -20.25 -23.42
N VAL A 204 -2.14 -21.01 -22.31
CA VAL A 204 -3.13 -20.81 -21.23
C VAL A 204 -2.91 -19.47 -20.55
N VAL A 205 -1.65 -19.12 -20.25
CA VAL A 205 -1.29 -17.85 -19.62
C VAL A 205 -1.71 -16.66 -20.50
N GLU A 206 -1.34 -16.68 -21.78
CA GLU A 206 -1.67 -15.65 -22.76
C GLU A 206 -3.19 -15.52 -22.94
N ALA A 207 -3.90 -16.64 -23.11
CA ALA A 207 -5.35 -16.61 -23.28
C ALA A 207 -6.06 -15.97 -22.06
N VAL A 208 -5.62 -16.29 -20.84
CA VAL A 208 -6.17 -15.69 -19.62
C VAL A 208 -5.85 -14.19 -19.54
N GLN A 209 -4.61 -13.79 -19.86
CA GLN A 209 -4.21 -12.38 -19.86
C GLN A 209 -5.00 -11.53 -20.86
N HIS A 210 -5.30 -12.08 -22.04
CA HIS A 210 -6.02 -11.38 -23.10
C HIS A 210 -7.55 -11.34 -22.89
N SER A 211 -8.09 -12.18 -22.01
CA SER A 211 -9.55 -12.35 -21.84
C SER A 211 -10.16 -11.57 -20.68
N ASN A 212 -9.42 -10.64 -20.07
CA ASN A 212 -9.89 -9.86 -18.92
C ASN A 212 -9.81 -8.34 -19.15
N ASN A 213 -10.40 -7.86 -20.26
CA ASN A 213 -10.35 -6.45 -20.63
C ASN A 213 -11.71 -5.96 -21.13
N ASN A 214 -12.08 -4.74 -20.75
CA ASN A 214 -13.15 -3.99 -21.40
C ASN A 214 -12.57 -3.15 -22.53
N VAL A 215 -13.37 -2.93 -23.58
CA VAL A 215 -12.98 -2.09 -24.72
C VAL A 215 -14.00 -0.99 -24.95
N GLY A 216 -13.55 0.21 -25.32
CA GLY A 216 -14.40 1.33 -25.70
C GLY A 216 -14.57 1.39 -27.22
N GLY A 217 -15.82 1.52 -27.69
CA GLY A 217 -16.17 1.62 -29.11
C GLY A 217 -16.56 3.03 -29.56
N ASN A 218 -16.22 4.05 -28.76
CA ASN A 218 -16.64 5.45 -28.94
C ASN A 218 -18.17 5.59 -28.92
N VAL A 219 -18.74 6.52 -29.69
CA VAL A 219 -20.18 6.80 -29.75
C VAL A 219 -20.74 6.52 -31.13
N VAL A 220 -22.01 6.11 -31.17
CA VAL A 220 -22.83 6.06 -32.38
C VAL A 220 -23.91 7.13 -32.24
N GLU A 221 -23.98 8.05 -33.19
CA GLU A 221 -25.03 9.05 -33.24
C GLU A 221 -26.27 8.50 -33.96
N GLN A 222 -27.41 8.53 -33.26
CA GLN A 222 -28.72 8.17 -33.80
C GLN A 222 -29.75 9.19 -33.35
N ALA A 223 -30.46 9.79 -34.32
CA ALA A 223 -31.53 10.77 -34.08
C ALA A 223 -31.11 11.97 -33.18
N GLY A 224 -29.87 12.45 -33.32
CA GLY A 224 -29.32 13.55 -32.52
C GLY A 224 -28.93 13.17 -31.08
N GLN A 225 -28.93 11.87 -30.75
CA GLN A 225 -28.44 11.36 -29.47
C GLN A 225 -27.18 10.52 -29.69
N TRP A 226 -26.20 10.67 -28.79
CA TRP A 226 -25.00 9.84 -28.77
C TRP A 226 -25.20 8.63 -27.85
N SER A 227 -25.05 7.44 -28.42
CA SER A 227 -25.04 6.17 -27.70
C SER A 227 -23.61 5.67 -27.57
N VAL A 228 -23.12 5.50 -26.34
CA VAL A 228 -21.77 4.99 -26.06
C VAL A 228 -21.72 3.49 -26.34
N VAL A 229 -20.75 3.07 -27.15
CA VAL A 229 -20.48 1.66 -27.43
C VAL A 229 -19.40 1.17 -26.46
N ARG A 230 -19.70 0.09 -25.74
CA ARG A 230 -18.79 -0.54 -24.78
C ARG A 230 -18.78 -2.06 -24.98
N GLY A 231 -17.59 -2.63 -25.13
CA GLY A 231 -17.36 -4.07 -25.01
C GLY A 231 -17.11 -4.44 -23.55
N VAL A 232 -17.90 -5.39 -23.05
CA VAL A 232 -17.77 -5.94 -21.69
C VAL A 232 -17.04 -7.27 -21.77
N GLY A 233 -15.86 -7.35 -21.16
CA GLY A 233 -15.00 -8.53 -21.18
C GLY A 233 -14.25 -8.77 -19.88
N LEU A 234 -14.72 -8.18 -18.77
CA LEU A 234 -14.17 -8.47 -17.45
C LEU A 234 -14.68 -9.81 -16.92
N ILE A 235 -13.76 -10.57 -16.35
CA ILE A 235 -14.05 -11.83 -15.66
C ILE A 235 -14.73 -11.51 -14.33
N GLN A 236 -15.89 -12.12 -14.08
CA GLN A 236 -16.67 -11.92 -12.84
C GLN A 236 -16.80 -13.20 -12.03
N SER A 237 -16.65 -14.36 -12.67
CA SER A 237 -16.86 -15.67 -12.06
C SER A 237 -15.80 -16.68 -12.49
N ALA A 238 -15.71 -17.79 -11.75
CA ALA A 238 -14.85 -18.90 -12.15
C ALA A 238 -15.30 -19.50 -13.49
N ALA A 239 -16.61 -19.51 -13.77
CA ALA A 239 -17.17 -19.98 -15.03
C ALA A 239 -16.71 -19.14 -16.23
N ASP A 240 -16.48 -17.83 -16.05
CA ASP A 240 -15.94 -16.99 -17.13
C ASP A 240 -14.53 -17.43 -17.50
N VAL A 241 -13.69 -17.71 -16.49
CA VAL A 241 -12.33 -18.24 -16.70
C VAL A 241 -12.36 -19.61 -17.38
N GLU A 242 -13.27 -20.50 -16.94
CA GLU A 242 -13.44 -21.84 -17.51
C GLU A 242 -13.78 -21.81 -19.00
N ASN A 243 -14.53 -20.80 -19.45
CA ASN A 243 -15.01 -20.63 -20.82
C ASN A 243 -14.06 -19.78 -21.69
N ILE A 244 -12.87 -19.43 -21.20
CA ILE A 244 -11.83 -18.82 -22.02
C ILE A 244 -11.39 -19.83 -23.09
N VAL A 245 -11.37 -19.39 -24.34
CA VAL A 245 -10.96 -20.21 -25.50
C VAL A 245 -9.44 -20.18 -25.61
N LEU A 246 -8.82 -21.35 -25.70
CA LEU A 246 -7.38 -21.53 -25.89
C LEU A 246 -7.03 -21.68 -27.37
N ALA A 247 -7.75 -22.56 -28.06
CA ALA A 247 -7.55 -22.86 -29.48
C ALA A 247 -8.87 -23.32 -30.11
N SER A 248 -8.96 -23.31 -31.44
CA SER A 248 -10.13 -23.82 -32.16
C SER A 248 -9.73 -24.66 -33.39
N PRO A 249 -9.10 -25.84 -33.19
CA PRO A 249 -8.76 -26.72 -34.30
C PRO A 249 -10.04 -27.18 -35.01
N ASN A 250 -10.09 -26.95 -36.34
CA ASN A 250 -11.24 -27.31 -37.19
C ASN A 250 -12.58 -26.71 -36.72
N GLY A 251 -12.56 -25.55 -36.04
CA GLY A 251 -13.77 -24.86 -35.58
C GLY A 251 -14.37 -25.38 -34.27
N ILE A 252 -13.73 -26.36 -33.61
CA ILE A 252 -14.14 -26.85 -32.29
C ILE A 252 -13.29 -26.15 -31.23
N PRO A 253 -13.86 -25.26 -30.41
CA PRO A 253 -13.11 -24.56 -29.38
C PRO A 253 -12.66 -25.49 -28.26
N ILE A 254 -11.40 -25.35 -27.87
CA ILE A 254 -10.81 -25.93 -26.66
C ILE A 254 -10.78 -24.83 -25.61
N TYR A 255 -11.43 -25.07 -24.49
CA TYR A 255 -11.56 -24.12 -23.39
C TYR A 255 -10.55 -24.40 -22.27
N VAL A 256 -10.35 -23.43 -21.37
CA VAL A 256 -9.56 -23.63 -20.15
C VAL A 256 -10.05 -24.82 -19.34
N LYS A 257 -11.37 -24.99 -19.17
CA LYS A 257 -11.95 -26.17 -18.47
C LYS A 257 -11.57 -27.53 -19.07
N ASN A 258 -11.14 -27.57 -20.34
CA ASN A 258 -10.71 -28.82 -20.97
C ASN A 258 -9.29 -29.22 -20.55
N VAL A 259 -8.46 -28.27 -20.09
CA VAL A 259 -7.04 -28.52 -19.73
C VAL A 259 -6.69 -28.15 -18.30
N ALA A 260 -7.57 -27.46 -17.58
CA ALA A 260 -7.34 -26.98 -16.23
C ALA A 260 -8.61 -27.08 -15.38
N ASN A 261 -8.44 -27.13 -14.06
CA ASN A 261 -9.51 -26.97 -13.09
C ASN A 261 -9.48 -25.53 -12.54
N VAL A 262 -10.58 -24.79 -12.69
CA VAL A 262 -10.68 -23.43 -12.16
C VAL A 262 -11.41 -23.47 -10.84
N LYS A 263 -10.80 -22.91 -9.79
CA LYS A 263 -11.41 -22.86 -8.46
C LYS A 263 -11.14 -21.52 -7.78
N LEU A 264 -12.00 -21.20 -6.82
CA LEU A 264 -11.81 -20.04 -5.95
C LEU A 264 -10.96 -20.43 -4.74
N GLY A 265 -9.67 -20.14 -4.83
CA GLY A 265 -8.67 -20.42 -3.80
C GLY A 265 -8.31 -19.21 -2.95
N ASN A 266 -7.31 -19.41 -2.11
CA ASN A 266 -6.68 -18.36 -1.31
C ASN A 266 -5.33 -18.01 -1.94
N ALA A 267 -4.96 -16.73 -1.92
CA ALA A 267 -3.62 -16.32 -2.30
C ALA A 267 -2.56 -16.92 -1.36
N PHE A 268 -1.34 -17.05 -1.88
CA PHE A 268 -0.20 -17.50 -1.10
C PHE A 268 0.05 -16.55 0.09
N ARG A 269 0.37 -17.11 1.26
CA ARG A 269 0.67 -16.33 2.46
C ARG A 269 2.15 -16.02 2.52
N THR A 270 2.51 -14.74 2.51
CA THR A 270 3.84 -14.25 2.84
C THR A 270 3.83 -13.75 4.29
N GLY A 271 4.80 -14.18 5.11
CA GLY A 271 5.04 -13.63 6.46
C GLY A 271 4.00 -13.98 7.53
N ALA A 272 3.89 -15.26 7.90
CA ALA A 272 3.23 -15.68 9.15
C ALA A 272 4.17 -15.51 10.35
#